data_AF-A0A918HE89-F1
#
_entry.id   AF-A0A918HE89-F1
#
_cell.length_a   1.000
_cell.length_b   1.000
_cell.length_c   1.000
_cell.angle_alpha   90.00
_cell.angle_beta   90.00
_cell.angle_gamma   90.00
#
_symmetry.space_group_name_H-M   'P 1'
#
loop_
_entity.id
_entity.type
_entity.pdbx_description
1 polymer ?
#
loop_
_entity_poly.entity_id
_entity_poly.type
_entity_poly.pdbx_seq_one_letter_code
_entity_poly.pdbx_strand_id
1 'polypeptide(L)'
;MTLRLDVRVCVVGNGCEPEVVPPGALTVRLPENVGIPGSRNADADSLGREPDPAEWLFLLDNDATFPRTDVLTRLVTEAQQHPRAVFGHPADESLLTGGVIDQHHAAGAAPPS
;
A
#
# COMPACT_ATOMS: atom_id res chain seq x y z
N MET A 1 2.38 -24.50 0.13
CA MET A 1 2.38 -23.63 -1.08
C MET A 1 3.05 -22.34 -0.69
N THR A 2 3.98 -21.82 -1.49
CA THR A 2 4.57 -20.50 -1.26
C THR A 2 3.66 -19.46 -1.90
N LEU A 3 3.12 -18.54 -1.09
CA LEU A 3 2.34 -17.40 -1.59
C LEU A 3 3.26 -16.50 -2.42
N ARG A 4 2.83 -16.15 -3.64
CA ARG A 4 3.54 -15.23 -4.53
C ARG A 4 2.67 -14.00 -4.72
N LEU A 5 3.26 -12.83 -4.52
CA LEU A 5 2.58 -11.55 -4.66
C LEU A 5 2.97 -10.92 -6.01
N ASP A 6 1.98 -10.38 -6.70
CA ASP A 6 2.19 -9.36 -7.72
C ASP A 6 2.09 -8.00 -7.02
N VAL A 7 3.02 -7.09 -7.31
CA VAL A 7 3.14 -5.81 -6.59
C VAL A 7 3.11 -4.67 -7.59
N ARG A 8 2.15 -3.77 -7.38
CA ARG A 8 2.06 -2.47 -8.05
C ARG A 8 2.48 -1.40 -7.05
N VAL A 9 3.26 -0.44 -7.52
CA VAL A 9 3.79 0.66 -6.71
C VAL A 9 3.20 1.96 -7.21
N CYS A 10 2.81 2.83 -6.28
CA CYS A 10 2.46 4.20 -6.58
C CYS A 10 3.29 5.13 -5.68
N VAL A 11 3.86 6.17 -6.29
CA VAL A 11 4.69 7.17 -5.62
C VAL A 11 3.95 8.50 -5.62
N VAL A 12 3.70 9.04 -4.42
CA VAL A 12 3.00 10.31 -4.26
C VAL A 12 3.98 11.44 -3.93
N GLY A 13 4.10 12.40 -4.84
CA GLY A 13 4.76 13.68 -4.60
C GLY A 13 3.82 14.62 -3.86
N ASN A 14 3.92 14.68 -2.54
CA ASN A 14 3.04 15.49 -1.70
C ASN A 14 3.53 16.94 -1.59
N GLY A 15 3.13 17.80 -2.53
CA GLY A 15 3.64 19.17 -2.65
C GLY A 15 5.00 19.26 -3.35
N CYS A 16 5.43 18.18 -4.02
CA CYS A 16 6.71 18.11 -4.73
C CYS A 16 6.60 17.21 -5.96
N GLU A 17 7.61 17.29 -6.84
CA GLU A 17 7.82 16.31 -7.90
C GLU A 17 8.63 15.12 -7.34
N PRO A 18 8.19 13.87 -7.50
CA PRO A 18 9.02 12.71 -7.15
C PRO A 18 10.24 12.60 -8.04
N GLU A 19 11.44 12.70 -7.47
CA GLU A 19 12.69 12.65 -8.24
C GLU A 19 13.15 11.22 -8.54
N VAL A 20 12.79 10.26 -7.67
CA VAL A 20 13.19 8.85 -7.77
C VAL A 20 11.95 7.99 -7.77
N VAL A 21 11.62 7.44 -8.94
CA VAL A 21 10.44 6.60 -9.14
C VAL A 21 10.86 5.26 -9.76
N PRO A 22 10.47 4.12 -9.16
CA PRO A 22 10.74 2.81 -9.75
C PRO A 22 10.11 2.66 -11.14
N PRO A 23 10.76 1.95 -12.08
CA PRO A 23 10.17 1.68 -13.38
C PRO A 23 8.80 1.00 -13.26
N GLY A 24 7.82 1.52 -13.98
CA GLY A 24 6.45 0.98 -13.99
C GLY A 24 5.59 1.37 -12.79
N ALA A 25 6.11 2.17 -11.85
CA ALA A 25 5.29 2.72 -10.77
C ALA A 25 4.34 3.81 -11.29
N LEU A 26 3.13 3.85 -10.74
CA LEU A 26 2.24 5.00 -10.88
C LEU A 26 2.86 6.19 -10.15
N THR A 27 2.62 7.40 -10.65
CA THR A 27 3.10 8.63 -10.01
C THR A 27 1.95 9.60 -9.86
N VAL A 28 1.74 10.08 -8.64
CA VAL A 28 0.72 11.09 -8.32
C VAL A 28 1.43 12.32 -7.80
N ARG A 29 1.20 13.46 -8.43
CA ARG A 29 1.77 14.74 -8.00
C ARG A 29 0.68 15.61 -7.41
N LEU A 30 0.76 15.86 -6.11
CA LEU A 30 -0.13 16.78 -5.42
C LEU A 30 0.49 18.19 -5.45
N PRO A 31 -0.30 19.23 -5.83
CA PRO A 31 0.22 20.58 -5.99
C PRO A 31 0.65 21.21 -4.66
N GLU A 32 0.10 20.76 -3.54
CA GLU A 32 0.38 21.23 -2.19
C GLU A 32 0.56 20.05 -1.24
N ASN A 33 1.20 20.30 -0.08
CA ASN A 33 1.33 19.30 0.96
C ASN A 33 0.02 19.17 1.74
N VAL A 34 -0.72 18.09 1.49
CA VAL A 34 -2.03 17.80 2.12
C VAL A 34 -1.91 16.93 3.38
N GLY A 35 -0.69 16.76 3.90
CA GLY A 35 -0.37 15.87 5.00
C GLY A 35 -0.43 14.38 4.64
N ILE A 36 0.05 13.55 5.57
CA ILE A 36 0.17 12.09 5.41
C ILE A 36 -1.18 11.41 5.10
N PRO A 37 -2.30 11.74 5.77
CA PRO A 37 -3.59 11.10 5.45
C PRO A 37 -4.06 11.44 4.04
N GLY A 38 -3.89 12.70 3.62
CA GLY A 38 -4.30 13.13 2.28
C GLY A 38 -3.49 12.47 1.18
N SER A 39 -2.16 12.37 1.35
CA SER A 39 -1.30 11.70 0.38
C SER A 39 -1.59 10.20 0.28
N ARG A 40 -1.86 9.53 1.41
CA ARG A 40 -2.25 8.11 1.46
C ARG A 40 -3.60 7.84 0.80
N ASN A 41 -4.56 8.74 0.96
CA ASN A 41 -5.84 8.61 0.26
C ASN A 41 -5.67 8.78 -1.25
N ALA A 42 -4.85 9.74 -1.69
CA ALA A 42 -4.57 9.93 -3.12
C ALA A 42 -3.87 8.71 -3.75
N ASP A 43 -2.98 8.07 -2.98
CA ASP A 43 -2.34 6.80 -3.34
C ASP A 43 -3.36 5.66 -3.52
N ALA A 44 -4.18 5.42 -2.49
CA ALA A 44 -5.21 4.39 -2.49
C ALA A 44 -6.22 4.58 -3.64
N ASP A 45 -6.66 5.82 -3.88
CA ASP A 45 -7.57 6.16 -4.98
C ASP A 45 -6.95 5.85 -6.35
N SER A 46 -5.66 6.11 -6.52
CA SER A 46 -4.97 5.91 -7.80
C SER A 46 -4.80 4.41 -8.09
N LEU A 47 -4.40 3.63 -7.09
CA LEU A 47 -4.30 2.18 -7.19
C LEU A 47 -5.67 1.50 -7.33
N GLY A 48 -6.70 2.03 -6.68
CA GLY A 48 -8.06 1.49 -6.71
C GLY A 48 -8.81 1.73 -8.03
N ARG A 49 -8.33 2.67 -8.87
CA ARG A 49 -8.91 2.97 -10.20
C ARG A 49 -8.35 2.09 -11.31
N GLU A 50 -7.31 1.29 -11.03
CA GLU A 50 -6.78 0.34 -12.00
C GLU A 50 -7.81 -0.75 -12.32
N PRO A 51 -7.79 -1.34 -13.53
CA PRO A 51 -8.77 -2.34 -13.97
C PRO A 51 -8.86 -3.59 -13.08
N ASP A 52 -7.79 -3.87 -12.35
CA ASP A 52 -7.64 -4.99 -11.43
C ASP A 52 -7.11 -4.45 -10.10
N PRO A 53 -7.96 -3.94 -9.20
CA PRO A 53 -7.50 -3.33 -7.95
C PRO A 53 -6.85 -4.36 -7.02
N ALA A 54 -5.85 -3.92 -6.25
CA ALA A 54 -5.16 -4.81 -5.30
C ALA A 54 -6.06 -5.16 -4.10
N GLU A 55 -5.98 -6.40 -3.63
CA GLU A 55 -6.67 -6.85 -2.40
C GLU A 55 -6.00 -6.26 -1.14
N TRP A 56 -4.70 -5.99 -1.23
CA TRP A 56 -3.85 -5.55 -0.13
C TRP A 56 -3.18 -4.23 -0.50
N LEU A 57 -3.37 -3.20 0.32
CA LEU A 57 -2.66 -1.93 0.19
C LEU A 57 -1.57 -1.85 1.26
N PHE A 58 -0.32 -1.61 0.87
CA PHE A 58 0.81 -1.39 1.78
C PHE A 58 1.28 0.06 1.71
N LEU A 59 1.15 0.80 2.80
CA LEU A 59 1.59 2.21 2.86
C LEU A 59 3.02 2.30 3.38
N LEU A 60 3.97 2.53 2.48
CA LEU A 60 5.40 2.63 2.78
C LEU A 60 5.88 4.08 2.81
N ASP A 61 6.82 4.37 3.71
CA ASP A 61 7.57 5.63 3.67
C ASP A 61 8.66 5.57 2.59
N ASN A 62 9.11 6.72 2.09
CA ASN A 62 10.04 6.80 0.95
C ASN A 62 11.47 6.32 1.26
N ASP A 63 11.78 6.08 2.53
CA ASP A 63 13.05 5.52 3.00
C ASP A 63 12.88 4.10 3.57
N ALA A 64 11.70 3.49 3.39
CA ALA A 64 11.43 2.14 3.84
C ALA A 64 12.40 1.14 3.21
N THR A 65 12.93 0.23 4.03
CA THR A 65 13.78 -0.86 3.56
C THR A 65 13.34 -2.18 4.17
N PHE A 66 13.36 -3.24 3.35
CA PHE A 66 13.05 -4.58 3.83
C PHE A 66 14.33 -5.35 4.15
N PRO A 67 14.45 -5.94 5.36
CA PRO A 67 15.60 -6.77 5.69
C PRO A 67 15.59 -8.11 4.92
N ARG A 68 14.45 -8.49 4.32
CA ARG A 68 14.26 -9.74 3.58
C ARG A 68 13.29 -9.54 2.42
N THR A 69 13.41 -10.39 1.41
CA THR A 69 12.57 -10.34 0.20
C THR A 69 11.17 -10.92 0.41
N ASP A 70 10.91 -11.62 1.52
CA ASP A 70 9.64 -12.29 1.81
C ASP A 70 8.73 -11.53 2.79
N VAL A 71 9.09 -10.29 3.17
CA VAL A 71 8.37 -9.52 4.21
C VAL A 71 6.89 -9.35 3.87
N LEU A 72 6.55 -8.87 2.67
CA LEU A 72 5.16 -8.65 2.27
C LEU A 72 4.36 -9.95 2.25
N THR A 73 4.94 -11.04 1.74
CA THR A 73 4.29 -12.36 1.71
C THR A 73 3.95 -12.85 3.12
N ARG A 74 4.86 -12.65 4.08
CA ARG A 74 4.62 -13.02 5.48
C ARG A 74 3.51 -12.16 6.08
N LEU A 75 3.53 -10.85 5.84
CA LEU A 75 2.50 -9.94 6.32
C LEU A 75 1.10 -10.32 5.82
N VAL A 76 0.95 -10.63 4.53
CA VAL A 76 -0.32 -11.13 3.98
C VAL A 76 -0.72 -12.46 4.63
N THR A 77 0.24 -13.39 4.79
CA THR A 77 -0.03 -14.69 5.39
C THR A 77 -0.57 -14.54 6.81
N GLU A 78 0.06 -13.71 7.64
CA GLU A 78 -0.40 -13.42 9.01
C GLU A 78 -1.77 -12.75 9.01
N ALA A 79 -2.01 -11.79 8.11
CA ALA A 79 -3.29 -11.10 8.01
C ALA A 79 -4.45 -12.04 7.61
N GLN A 80 -4.19 -13.01 6.73
CA GLN A 80 -5.16 -14.05 6.38
C GLN A 80 -5.50 -14.98 7.55
N GLN A 81 -4.56 -15.25 8.46
CA GLN A 81 -4.84 -16.03 9.68
C GLN A 81 -5.64 -15.24 10.71
N HIS A 82 -5.63 -13.90 10.61
CA HIS A 82 -6.27 -13.01 11.56
C HIS A 82 -7.16 -11.97 10.86
N PRO A 83 -8.27 -12.40 10.21
CA PRO A 83 -9.10 -11.51 9.37
C PRO A 83 -9.85 -10.42 10.15
N ARG A 84 -9.79 -10.43 11.48
CA ARG A 84 -10.35 -9.38 12.35
C ARG A 84 -9.29 -8.54 13.05
N ALA A 85 -8.01 -8.80 12.82
CA ALA A 85 -6.94 -8.02 13.40
C ALA A 85 -6.82 -6.67 12.69
N VAL A 86 -6.57 -5.63 13.48
CA VAL A 86 -6.16 -4.33 12.98
C VAL A 86 -4.64 -4.32 13.00
N PHE A 87 -4.02 -4.26 11.83
CA PHE A 87 -2.56 -4.23 11.71
C PHE A 87 -2.07 -2.78 11.79
N GLY A 88 -1.53 -2.41 12.95
CA GLY A 88 -0.78 -1.17 13.16
C GLY A 88 0.73 -1.41 13.12
N HIS A 89 1.50 -0.32 13.12
CA HIS A 89 2.97 -0.34 13.14
C HIS A 89 3.51 -1.22 14.29
N PRO A 90 4.48 -2.14 14.06
CA PRO A 90 5.17 -2.81 15.14
C PRO A 90 6.07 -1.81 15.86
N ALA A 91 5.85 -1.60 17.16
CA ALA A 91 6.57 -0.61 17.98
C ALA A 91 8.03 -0.98 18.31
N ASP A 92 8.65 -1.91 17.59
CA ASP A 92 10.00 -2.41 17.88
C ASP A 92 10.89 -2.39 16.63
N GLU A 93 12.13 -1.96 16.82
CA GLU A 93 13.03 -1.29 15.87
C GLU A 93 13.62 -2.17 14.75
N SER A 94 12.91 -3.21 14.29
CA SER A 94 13.41 -4.14 13.27
C SER A 94 12.77 -4.03 11.88
N LEU A 95 11.81 -3.11 11.71
CA LEU A 95 11.30 -2.67 10.41
C LEU A 95 11.56 -1.17 10.31
N LEU A 96 12.74 -0.80 9.80
CA LEU A 96 13.03 0.58 9.43
C LEU A 96 12.09 0.96 8.27
N THR A 97 11.07 1.70 8.70
CA THR A 97 10.01 2.42 7.99
C THR A 97 8.81 1.64 7.40
N GLY A 98 7.68 1.85 8.10
CA GLY A 98 6.27 1.93 7.68
C GLY A 98 5.71 0.97 6.64
N GLY A 99 4.66 0.23 7.00
CA GLY A 99 3.77 -0.50 6.10
C GLY A 99 2.40 -0.66 6.77
N VAL A 100 1.42 0.18 6.45
CA VAL A 100 0.02 -0.07 6.87
C VAL A 100 -0.65 -0.95 5.84
N ILE A 101 -1.27 -2.05 6.29
CA ILE A 101 -2.06 -2.94 5.45
C ILE A 101 -3.52 -2.50 5.55
N ASP A 102 -4.06 -1.91 4.50
CA ASP A 102 -5.52 -1.74 4.37
C ASP A 102 -6.08 -2.85 3.48
N GLN A 103 -7.00 -3.64 4.02
CA GLN A 103 -7.76 -4.64 3.26
C GLN A 103 -9.04 -3.99 2.76
N HIS A 104 -9.08 -3.62 1.48
CA HIS A 104 -10.34 -3.23 0.87
C HIS A 104 -11.16 -4.49 0.55
N HIS A 105 -12.13 -4.81 1.41
CA HIS A 105 -13.18 -5.75 1.07
C HIS A 105 -14.01 -5.13 -0.06
N ALA A 106 -13.90 -5.66 -1.29
CA ALA A 106 -14.79 -5.30 -2.38
C ALA A 106 -16.23 -5.64 -1.94
N ALA A 107 -17.01 -4.62 -1.58
CA ALA A 107 -18.44 -4.79 -1.36
C ALA A 107 -19.06 -5.10 -2.73
N GLY A 108 -19.63 -6.29 -2.86
CA GLY A 108 -20.22 -6.77 -4.11
C GLY A 108 -21.19 -5.76 -4.70
N ALA A 109 -20.98 -5.42 -5.97
CA ALA A 109 -21.94 -4.66 -6.75
C ALA A 109 -23.28 -5.41 -6.80
N ALA A 110 -24.36 -4.77 -6.32
CA ALA A 110 -25.71 -5.25 -6.56
C ALA A 110 -26.02 -5.15 -8.07
N PRO A 111 -26.68 -6.15 -8.68
CA PRO A 111 -27.06 -6.07 -10.09
C PRO A 111 -28.12 -4.97 -10.30
N PRO A 112 -28.06 -4.22 -11.42
CA PRO A 112 -29.06 -3.20 -11.71
C PRO A 112 -30.44 -3.83 -11.96
N SER A 113 -31.46 -3.12 -11.47
CA SER A 113 -32.90 -3.41 -11.61
C SER A 113 -33.41 -3.28 -13.05
#